data_AF-A0A7Z6MUU6-F1
#
_entry.id   AF-A0A7Z6MUU6-F1
#
_cell.length_a   1.000
_cell.length_b   1.000
_cell.length_c   1.000
_cell.angle_alpha   90.00
_cell.angle_beta   90.00
_cell.angle_gamma   90.00
#
_symmetry.space_group_name_H-M   'P 1'
#
loop_
_entity.id
_entity.type
_entity.pdbx_description
1 polymer ?
#
loop_
_entity_poly.entity_id
_entity_poly.type
_entity_poly.pdbx_seq_one_letter_code
_entity_poly.pdbx_strand_id
1 'polypeptide(L)'
;MFELDPDEAIAERYFRFANDVPGLFAVGLSATSLQFSHPQPFAWFFLFVVVLCVFGGGKQYRNIAARYLKRYPGVIGGLVLVWRAKICIIGMLLLAAIALGDLTEPGIYAFFNLNSVAPS
;
A
#
# COMPACT_ATOMS: atom_id res chain seq x y z
N MET A 1 20.51 -5.42 -26.07
CA MET A 1 19.48 -4.44 -25.70
C MET A 1 18.18 -5.22 -25.65
N PHE A 2 17.75 -5.67 -24.46
CA PHE A 2 16.49 -6.40 -24.33
C PHE A 2 15.36 -5.38 -24.53
N GLU A 3 14.68 -5.42 -25.67
CA GLU A 3 13.43 -4.69 -25.86
C GLU A 3 12.48 -5.13 -24.75
N LEU A 4 12.16 -4.23 -23.82
CA LEU A 4 11.07 -4.47 -22.88
C LEU A 4 9.80 -4.66 -23.72
N ASP A 5 9.20 -5.84 -23.59
CA ASP A 5 7.88 -6.11 -24.12
C ASP A 5 6.93 -4.94 -23.75
N PRO A 6 6.13 -4.44 -24.69
CA PRO A 6 5.25 -3.30 -24.44
C PRO A 6 4.31 -3.53 -23.26
N ASP A 7 3.90 -4.78 -23.02
CA ASP A 7 3.09 -5.16 -21.86
C ASP A 7 3.85 -5.03 -20.53
N GLU A 8 5.16 -5.28 -20.50
CA GLU A 8 5.98 -5.13 -19.30
C GLU A 8 6.21 -3.66 -18.96
N ALA A 9 6.43 -2.81 -19.97
CA ALA A 9 6.54 -1.37 -19.79
C ALA A 9 5.24 -0.74 -19.25
N ILE A 10 4.07 -1.23 -19.68
CA ILE A 10 2.76 -0.77 -19.18
C ILE A 10 2.56 -1.21 -17.72
N ALA A 11 2.88 -2.46 -17.40
CA ALA A 11 2.78 -2.97 -16.03
C ALA A 11 3.70 -2.21 -15.08
N GLU A 12 4.94 -1.96 -15.50
CA GLU A 12 5.92 -1.19 -14.71
C GLU A 12 5.45 0.24 -14.46
N ARG A 13 4.91 0.94 -15.46
CA ARG A 13 4.31 2.27 -15.29
C ARG A 13 3.16 2.26 -14.29
N TYR A 14 2.29 1.25 -14.34
CA TYR A 14 1.17 1.13 -13.41
C TYR A 14 1.64 0.88 -11.97
N PHE A 15 2.56 -0.08 -11.74
CA PHE A 15 3.07 -0.35 -10.39
C PHE A 15 3.89 0.80 -9.84
N ARG A 16 4.65 1.49 -10.70
CA ARG A 16 5.38 2.69 -10.33
C ARG A 16 4.41 3.81 -9.91
N PHE A 17 3.35 4.04 -10.70
CA PHE A 17 2.29 4.97 -10.32
C PHE A 17 1.66 4.59 -8.98
N ALA A 18 1.28 3.32 -8.79
CA ALA A 18 0.64 2.83 -7.57
C ALA A 18 1.54 2.95 -6.32
N ASN A 19 2.85 2.74 -6.45
CA ASN A 19 3.77 2.93 -5.32
C ASN A 19 4.08 4.40 -5.05
N ASP A 20 4.39 5.17 -6.09
CA ASP A 20 4.87 6.55 -5.95
C ASP A 20 3.75 7.48 -5.50
N VAL A 21 2.53 7.32 -6.03
CA VAL A 21 1.40 8.20 -5.69
C VAL A 21 0.60 7.61 -4.52
N PRO A 22 -0.34 6.68 -4.69
CA PRO A 22 -1.17 6.24 -3.58
C PRO A 22 -0.39 5.49 -2.50
N GLY A 23 0.72 4.81 -2.83
CA GLY A 23 1.54 4.11 -1.84
C GLY A 23 2.25 5.04 -0.86
N LEU A 24 3.01 6.02 -1.35
CA LEU A 24 3.66 7.01 -0.48
C LEU A 24 2.64 7.87 0.26
N PHE A 25 1.53 8.24 -0.40
CA PHE A 25 0.42 8.93 0.28
C PHE A 25 -0.15 8.08 1.41
N ALA A 26 -0.40 6.78 1.19
CA ALA A 26 -0.94 5.89 2.23
C ALA A 26 0.01 5.76 3.43
N VAL A 27 1.32 5.67 3.19
CA VAL A 27 2.32 5.63 4.27
C VAL A 27 2.33 6.94 5.06
N GLY A 28 2.36 8.08 4.37
CA GLY A 28 2.32 9.39 5.03
C GLY A 28 1.03 9.60 5.82
N LEU A 29 -0.12 9.25 5.25
CA LEU A 29 -1.42 9.34 5.90
C LEU A 29 -1.55 8.41 7.11
N SER A 30 -0.91 7.23 7.06
CA SER A 30 -0.82 6.34 8.22
C SER A 30 -0.09 7.02 9.38
N ALA A 31 1.09 7.60 9.12
CA ALA A 31 1.87 8.31 10.13
C ALA A 31 1.12 9.53 10.69
N THR A 32 0.44 10.30 9.85
CA THR A 32 -0.36 11.45 10.28
C THR A 32 -1.59 11.01 11.07
N SER A 33 -2.26 9.92 10.68
CA SER A 33 -3.48 9.45 11.34
C SER A 33 -3.24 9.07 12.80
N LEU A 34 -2.05 8.54 13.12
CA LEU A 34 -1.66 8.17 14.48
C LEU A 34 -1.57 9.36 15.44
N GLN A 35 -1.38 10.59 14.95
CA GLN A 35 -1.27 11.79 15.79
C GLN A 35 -2.63 12.29 16.31
N PHE A 36 -3.74 11.76 15.80
CA PHE A 36 -5.08 12.15 16.24
C PHE A 36 -5.54 11.30 17.43
N SER A 37 -6.33 11.90 18.33
CA SER A 37 -6.90 11.20 19.49
C SER A 37 -7.75 9.97 19.12
N HIS A 38 -8.36 9.98 17.93
CA HIS A 38 -9.11 8.86 17.38
C HIS A 38 -8.62 8.56 15.95
N PRO A 39 -7.61 7.69 15.78
CA PRO A 39 -6.97 7.47 14.49
C PRO A 39 -7.82 6.61 13.53
N GLN A 40 -8.71 5.77 14.06
CA GLN A 40 -9.48 4.78 13.30
C GLN A 40 -10.39 5.38 12.20
N PRO A 41 -11.20 6.44 12.44
CA PRO A 41 -12.09 6.99 11.41
C PRO A 41 -11.32 7.62 10.24
N PHE A 42 -10.19 8.28 10.54
CA PHE A 42 -9.32 8.86 9.53
C PHE A 42 -8.63 7.77 8.70
N ALA A 43 -8.14 6.71 9.35
CA ALA A 43 -7.55 5.58 8.66
C ALA A 43 -8.56 4.88 7.75
N TRP A 44 -9.81 4.68 8.18
CA TRP A 44 -10.90 4.17 7.33
C TRP A 44 -11.16 5.06 6.11
N PHE A 45 -11.26 6.38 6.31
CA PHE A 45 -11.48 7.33 5.23
C PHE A 45 -10.34 7.30 4.20
N PHE A 46 -9.09 7.37 4.65
CA PHE A 46 -7.94 7.37 3.74
C PHE A 46 -7.71 6.01 3.09
N LEU A 47 -7.99 4.90 3.78
CA LEU A 47 -7.97 3.57 3.19
C LEU A 47 -8.96 3.50 2.02
N PHE A 48 -10.18 4.02 2.21
CA PHE A 48 -11.19 4.07 1.16
C PHE A 48 -10.73 4.91 -0.04
N VAL A 49 -10.13 6.08 0.19
CA VAL A 49 -9.59 6.95 -0.87
C VAL A 49 -8.46 6.25 -1.64
N VAL A 50 -7.53 5.60 -0.94
CA VAL A 50 -6.41 4.86 -1.55
C VAL A 50 -6.93 3.70 -2.39
N VAL A 51 -7.91 2.95 -1.89
CA VAL A 51 -8.59 1.87 -2.64
C VAL A 51 -9.24 2.44 -3.90
N LEU A 52 -9.97 3.54 -3.80
CA LEU A 52 -10.55 4.19 -5.00
C LEU A 52 -9.49 4.69 -5.97
N CYS A 53 -8.34 5.15 -5.50
CA CYS A 53 -7.26 5.62 -6.36
C CYS A 53 -6.60 4.45 -7.12
N VAL A 54 -6.30 3.36 -6.43
CA VAL A 54 -5.65 2.17 -7.01
C VAL A 54 -6.60 1.41 -7.93
N PHE A 55 -7.83 1.19 -7.49
CA PHE A 55 -8.85 0.40 -8.20
C PHE A 55 -9.76 1.23 -9.10
N GLY A 56 -9.76 2.56 -8.99
CA GLY A 56 -10.49 3.46 -9.89
C GLY A 56 -10.00 3.40 -11.34
N GLY A 57 -8.71 3.07 -11.52
CA GLY A 57 -8.14 2.65 -12.80
C GLY A 57 -8.51 1.22 -13.22
N GLY A 58 -9.60 0.65 -12.70
CA GLY A 58 -9.89 -0.79 -12.68
C GLY A 58 -9.91 -1.49 -14.04
N LYS A 59 -10.24 -0.80 -15.13
CA LYS A 59 -10.13 -1.37 -16.50
C LYS A 59 -8.67 -1.58 -16.91
N GLN A 60 -7.79 -0.60 -16.64
CA GLN A 60 -6.35 -0.74 -16.90
C GLN A 60 -5.73 -1.77 -15.97
N TYR A 61 -6.05 -1.73 -14.67
CA TYR A 61 -5.54 -2.71 -13.70
C TYR A 61 -5.93 -4.14 -14.05
N ARG A 62 -7.22 -4.41 -14.31
CA ARG A 62 -7.68 -5.76 -14.67
C ARG A 62 -7.04 -6.27 -15.95
N ASN A 63 -6.87 -5.41 -16.95
CA ASN A 63 -6.19 -5.78 -18.19
C ASN A 63 -4.71 -6.07 -17.97
N ILE A 64 -4.02 -5.28 -17.16
CA ILE A 64 -2.60 -5.48 -16.82
C ILE A 64 -2.45 -6.77 -16.00
N ALA A 65 -3.22 -6.92 -14.92
CA ALA A 65 -3.18 -8.11 -14.07
C ALA A 65 -3.51 -9.39 -14.86
N ALA A 66 -4.56 -9.39 -15.69
CA ALA A 66 -4.93 -10.57 -16.48
C ALA A 66 -3.85 -10.93 -17.51
N ARG A 67 -3.24 -9.95 -18.19
CA ARG A 67 -2.14 -10.20 -19.15
C ARG A 67 -0.86 -10.65 -18.45
N TYR A 68 -0.54 -10.06 -17.30
CA TYR A 68 0.65 -10.41 -16.52
C TYR A 68 0.54 -11.80 -15.88
N LEU A 69 -0.63 -12.14 -15.32
CA LEU A 69 -0.94 -13.50 -14.83
C LEU A 69 -0.96 -14.55 -15.93
N LYS A 70 -1.35 -14.18 -17.16
CA LYS A 70 -1.27 -15.07 -18.33
C LYS A 70 0.18 -15.36 -18.74
N ARG A 71 1.09 -14.39 -18.53
CA ARG A 71 2.53 -14.53 -18.84
C ARG A 71 3.31 -15.24 -17.73
N TYR A 72 2.96 -15.01 -16.48
CA TYR A 72 3.54 -15.67 -15.31
C TYR A 72 2.46 -16.50 -14.58
N PRO A 73 2.06 -17.66 -15.12
CA PRO A 73 1.03 -18.48 -14.52
C PRO A 73 1.50 -19.04 -13.16
N GLY A 74 0.59 -19.03 -12.19
CA GLY A 74 0.79 -19.63 -10.87
C GLY A 74 1.16 -18.62 -9.77
N VAL A 75 1.51 -19.17 -8.60
CA VAL A 75 1.73 -18.41 -7.35
C VAL A 75 2.91 -17.43 -7.48
N ILE A 76 3.91 -17.77 -8.30
CA ILE A 76 5.10 -16.95 -8.54
C ILE A 76 4.72 -15.62 -9.22
N GLY A 77 3.82 -15.64 -10.22
CA GLY A 77 3.35 -14.43 -10.88
C GLY A 77 2.61 -13.49 -9.92
N GLY A 78 1.81 -14.06 -9.01
CA GLY A 78 1.19 -13.31 -7.92
C GLY A 78 2.21 -12.71 -6.96
N LEU A 79 3.24 -13.47 -6.58
CA LEU A 79 4.29 -13.00 -5.68
C LEU A 79 5.12 -11.86 -6.27
N VAL A 80 5.46 -11.94 -7.56
CA VAL A 80 6.15 -10.87 -8.30
C VAL A 80 5.27 -9.62 -8.37
N LEU A 81 3.97 -9.78 -8.56
CA LEU A 81 3.01 -8.68 -8.61
C LEU A 81 2.91 -7.97 -7.24
N VAL A 82 2.84 -8.74 -6.16
CA VAL A 82 2.88 -8.22 -4.78
C VAL A 82 4.21 -7.51 -4.52
N TRP A 83 5.34 -8.10 -4.94
CA TRP A 83 6.66 -7.50 -4.77
C TRP A 83 6.80 -6.17 -5.50
N ARG A 84 6.24 -6.07 -6.71
CA ARG A 84 6.23 -4.82 -7.48
C ARG A 84 5.31 -3.76 -6.88
N ALA A 85 4.25 -4.13 -6.14
CA ALA A 85 3.32 -3.21 -5.48
C ALA A 85 3.58 -3.01 -3.97
N LYS A 86 4.78 -3.37 -3.50
CA LYS A 86 5.10 -3.46 -2.06
C LYS A 86 4.79 -2.20 -1.26
N ILE A 87 5.07 -1.00 -1.78
CA ILE A 87 4.88 0.25 -1.03
C ILE A 87 3.38 0.53 -0.88
N CYS A 88 2.63 0.35 -1.96
CA CYS A 88 1.17 0.49 -1.95
C CYS A 88 0.52 -0.51 -0.98
N ILE A 89 0.95 -1.77 -1.01
CA ILE A 89 0.44 -2.81 -0.13
C ILE A 89 0.78 -2.51 1.34
N ILE A 90 2.02 -2.12 1.64
CA ILE A 90 2.43 -1.75 3.00
C ILE A 90 1.62 -0.57 3.52
N GLY A 91 1.44 0.49 2.70
CA GLY A 91 0.63 1.64 3.08
C GLY A 91 -0.84 1.29 3.35
N MET A 92 -1.44 0.45 2.51
CA MET A 92 -2.81 -0.04 2.74
C MET A 92 -2.92 -0.91 3.99
N LEU A 93 -1.93 -1.77 4.26
CA LEU A 93 -1.90 -2.61 5.45
C LEU A 93 -1.75 -1.77 6.73
N LEU A 94 -0.91 -0.73 6.70
CA LEU A 94 -0.76 0.20 7.82
C LEU A 94 -2.07 0.93 8.10
N LEU A 95 -2.72 1.49 7.07
CA LEU A 95 -4.03 2.12 7.21
C LEU A 95 -5.08 1.13 7.73
N ALA A 96 -5.10 -0.11 7.22
CA ALA A 96 -6.03 -1.13 7.68
C ALA A 96 -5.80 -1.51 9.15
N ALA A 97 -4.55 -1.68 9.58
CA ALA A 97 -4.21 -1.99 10.97
C ALA A 97 -4.62 -0.85 11.92
N ILE A 98 -4.43 0.41 11.52
CA ILE A 98 -4.88 1.58 12.29
C ILE A 98 -6.41 1.66 12.30
N ALA A 99 -7.06 1.40 11.17
CA ALA A 99 -8.52 1.40 11.03
C ALA A 99 -9.21 0.33 11.89
N LEU A 100 -8.58 -0.84 12.04
CA LEU A 100 -9.04 -1.94 12.91
C LEU A 100 -8.72 -1.70 14.39
N GLY A 101 -7.83 -0.75 14.70
CA GLY A 101 -7.39 -0.46 16.07
C GLY A 101 -6.24 -1.36 16.57
N ASP A 102 -5.70 -2.22 15.70
CA ASP A 102 -4.56 -3.08 16.02
C ASP A 102 -3.26 -2.26 16.14
N LEU A 103 -3.18 -1.15 15.40
CA LEU A 103 -2.02 -0.25 15.42
C LEU A 103 -2.41 1.11 16.01
N THR A 104 -1.93 1.36 17.23
CA THR A 104 -2.10 2.63 17.95
C THR A 104 -0.74 3.21 18.31
N GLU A 105 -0.67 4.54 18.46
CA GLU A 105 0.54 5.23 18.92
C GLU A 105 1.17 4.59 20.17
N PRO A 106 0.43 4.34 21.28
CA PRO A 106 0.97 3.66 22.45
C PRO A 106 1.43 2.22 22.16
N GLY A 107 0.78 1.50 21.23
CA GLY A 107 1.19 0.17 20.82
C GLY A 107 2.54 0.16 20.09
N ILE A 108 2.81 1.17 19.28
CA ILE A 108 4.10 1.32 18.58
C ILE A 108 5.23 1.62 19.57
N TYR A 109 5.02 2.55 20.51
CA TYR A 109 6.01 2.86 21.54
C TYR A 109 6.30 1.66 22.46
N ALA A 110 5.27 0.89 22.81
CA ALA A 110 5.44 -0.34 23.58
C ALA A 110 6.22 -1.41 22.79
N PHE A 111 5.94 -1.59 21.50
CA PHE A 111 6.63 -2.56 20.65
C PHE A 111 8.12 -2.26 20.49
N PHE A 112 8.48 -0.99 20.31
CA PHE A 112 9.88 -0.56 20.21
C PHE A 112 10.57 -0.34 21.56
N ASN A 113 9.90 -0.67 22.67
CA ASN A 113 10.38 -0.44 24.04
C ASN A 113 10.83 1.03 24.28
N LEU A 114 10.17 1.98 23.62
CA LEU A 114 10.41 3.42 23.74
C LEU A 114 9.66 4.06 24.91
N ASN A 115 8.87 3.27 25.65
CA ASN A 115 8.19 3.71 26.88
C ASN A 115 9.17 4.26 27.95
N SER A 116 10.48 4.01 27.84
CA SER A 116 11.50 4.56 28.73
C SER A 116 12.01 5.95 28.34
N VAL A 117 11.47 6.58 27.28
CA VAL A 117 11.97 7.88 26.75
C VAL A 117 10.88 8.97 26.78
N ALA A 118 9.81 8.81 27.56
CA ALA A 118 8.93 9.94 27.87
C ALA A 118 9.62 10.82 28.92
N PRO A 119 10.03 12.07 28.62
CA PRO A 119 10.39 13.00 29.67
C PRO A 119 9.13 13.34 30.48
N SER A 120 9.29 13.24 31.79
CA SER A 120 8.36 13.70 32.84
C SER A 120 7.90 15.15 32.65
#